data_AF-A0A973PH70-F1
#
_entry.id   AF-A0A973PH70-F1
#
_cell.length_a   1.000
_cell.length_b   1.000
_cell.length_c   1.000
_cell.angle_alpha   90.00
_cell.angle_beta   90.00
_cell.angle_gamma   90.00
#
_symmetry.space_group_name_H-M   'P 1'
#
loop_
_entity.id
_entity.type
_entity.pdbx_description
1 polymer ?
#
loop_
_entity_poly.entity_id
_entity_poly.type
_entity_poly.pdbx_seq_one_letter_code
_entity_poly.pdbx_strand_id
1 'polypeptide(L)'
;MRVMAQLAMVMNLDKCIGCHTCSVTCKQAWTNRAGTEYVWFNNVETRPGQGYPRTYQDQDKWKGGWELDSRGRLTLKAGGRLRKLLSIFANPLMPSIQDYYEPWTYDYDRLFSAPATEDTPVARPRSLISGKPMKISWSANWDDDLAGDPSPDPVLRKVSDQVKLEFERAFMFYLPRICEHCLNPACVASCPSGAMYKRSEDGIVLVDQDRCRGWRMCVTGCPY
;
A
#
# COMPACT_ATOMS: atom_id res chain seq x y z
N MET A 1 -23.50 25.71 -10.79
CA MET A 1 -23.48 24.42 -10.08
C MET A 1 -23.24 23.31 -11.11
N ARG A 2 -22.25 22.44 -10.92
CA ARG A 2 -22.00 21.27 -11.80
C ARG A 2 -22.23 20.00 -10.98
N VAL A 3 -23.32 19.29 -11.28
CA VAL A 3 -23.66 18.03 -10.61
C VAL A 3 -22.94 16.89 -11.32
N MET A 4 -22.32 16.00 -10.56
CA MET A 4 -21.67 14.77 -11.04
C MET A 4 -22.08 13.60 -10.16
N ALA A 5 -21.99 12.38 -10.68
CA ALA A 5 -22.23 11.15 -9.94
C ALA A 5 -20.91 10.48 -9.55
N GLN A 6 -20.92 9.75 -8.43
CA GLN A 6 -19.78 8.95 -8.00
C GLN A 6 -20.23 7.62 -7.41
N LEU A 7 -19.62 6.52 -7.86
CA LEU A 7 -19.72 5.24 -7.18
C LEU A 7 -18.98 5.33 -5.83
N ALA A 8 -19.67 4.97 -4.75
CA ALA A 8 -19.14 4.98 -3.40
C ALA A 8 -19.24 3.60 -2.77
N MET A 9 -18.37 3.34 -1.80
CA MET A 9 -18.32 2.08 -1.05
C MET A 9 -18.35 2.39 0.44
N VAL A 10 -19.05 1.54 1.18
CA VAL A 10 -19.03 1.54 2.65
C VAL A 10 -18.63 0.14 3.10
N MET A 11 -17.60 0.07 3.94
CA MET A 11 -17.16 -1.17 4.57
C MET A 11 -17.57 -1.14 6.04
N ASN A 12 -18.47 -2.03 6.44
CA ASN A 12 -18.88 -2.13 7.84
C ASN A 12 -17.84 -2.93 8.63
N LEU A 13 -17.01 -2.23 9.40
CA LEU A 13 -15.92 -2.82 10.18
C LEU A 13 -16.41 -3.72 11.32
N ASP A 14 -17.61 -3.48 11.85
CA ASP A 14 -18.23 -4.32 12.88
C ASP A 14 -18.54 -5.74 12.37
N LYS A 15 -18.74 -5.88 11.05
CA LYS A 15 -18.96 -7.17 10.38
C LYS A 15 -17.71 -7.72 9.70
N CYS A 16 -16.59 -7.01 9.76
CA CYS A 16 -15.37 -7.44 9.10
C CYS A 16 -14.71 -8.57 9.91
N ILE A 17 -14.42 -9.68 9.24
CA ILE A 17 -13.82 -10.86 9.86
C ILE A 17 -12.36 -11.10 9.43
N GLY A 18 -11.74 -10.14 8.72
CA GLY A 18 -10.33 -10.26 8.36
C GLY A 18 -9.97 -11.42 7.43
N CYS A 19 -10.90 -11.94 6.63
CA CYS A 19 -10.66 -13.18 5.88
C CYS A 19 -9.81 -13.04 4.60
N HIS A 20 -9.44 -11.81 4.21
CA HIS A 20 -8.64 -11.50 3.00
C HIS A 20 -9.21 -11.99 1.65
N THR A 21 -10.45 -12.47 1.59
CA THR A 21 -11.06 -12.96 0.34
C THR A 21 -11.14 -11.85 -0.73
N CYS A 22 -11.38 -10.61 -0.30
CA CYS A 22 -11.38 -9.43 -1.17
C CYS A 22 -9.99 -9.14 -1.77
N SER A 23 -8.92 -9.37 -0.99
CA SER A 23 -7.53 -9.20 -1.44
C SER A 23 -7.18 -10.23 -2.50
N VAL A 24 -7.48 -11.51 -2.24
CA VAL A 24 -7.15 -12.63 -3.14
C VAL A 24 -7.90 -12.50 -4.47
N THR A 25 -9.21 -12.24 -4.45
CA THR A 25 -10.01 -12.10 -5.68
C THR A 25 -9.52 -10.94 -6.53
N CYS A 26 -9.22 -9.79 -5.90
CA CYS A 26 -8.64 -8.64 -6.60
C CYS A 26 -7.26 -8.94 -7.19
N LYS A 27 -6.39 -9.64 -6.44
CA LYS A 27 -5.07 -10.06 -6.90
C LYS A 27 -5.17 -10.95 -8.14
N GLN A 28 -6.02 -11.97 -8.10
CA GLN A 28 -6.19 -12.91 -9.20
C GLN A 28 -6.75 -12.26 -10.47
N ALA A 29 -7.67 -11.31 -10.31
CA ALA A 29 -8.25 -10.61 -11.46
C ALA A 29 -7.31 -9.56 -12.07
N TRP A 30 -6.52 -8.84 -11.25
CA TRP A 30 -5.90 -7.58 -11.69
C TRP A 30 -4.37 -7.49 -11.58
N THR A 31 -3.76 -8.10 -10.55
CA THR A 31 -2.34 -7.88 -10.20
C THR A 31 -1.53 -9.17 -10.04
N ASN A 32 -1.86 -10.19 -10.83
CA ASN A 32 -1.14 -11.48 -10.90
C ASN A 32 0.02 -11.51 -11.93
N ARG A 33 0.35 -10.35 -12.53
CA ARG A 33 1.43 -10.21 -13.53
C ARG A 33 2.74 -9.79 -12.89
N ALA A 34 3.86 -10.17 -13.52
CA ALA A 34 5.20 -9.71 -13.18
C ALA A 34 5.29 -8.16 -13.16
N GLY A 35 5.98 -7.61 -12.17
CA GLY A 35 6.02 -6.18 -11.84
C GLY A 35 4.88 -5.70 -10.93
N THR A 36 3.84 -6.52 -10.71
CA THR A 36 2.69 -6.19 -9.85
C THR A 36 2.38 -7.27 -8.81
N GLU A 37 3.19 -8.32 -8.73
CA GLU A 37 3.04 -9.41 -7.77
C GLU A 37 3.06 -8.91 -6.32
N TYR A 38 3.83 -7.86 -6.02
CA TYR A 38 3.86 -7.24 -4.70
C TYR A 38 2.69 -6.28 -4.45
N VAL A 39 1.90 -5.92 -5.48
CA VAL A 39 0.86 -4.87 -5.44
C VAL A 39 -0.51 -5.45 -5.06
N TRP A 40 -1.05 -5.01 -3.94
CA TRP A 40 -2.39 -5.38 -3.47
C TRP A 40 -3.33 -4.18 -3.57
N PHE A 41 -4.10 -4.07 -4.67
CA PHE A 41 -5.08 -2.98 -4.84
C PHE A 41 -6.18 -3.01 -3.78
N ASN A 42 -6.52 -4.21 -3.31
CA ASN A 42 -7.34 -4.44 -2.14
C ASN A 42 -6.47 -5.20 -1.14
N ASN A 43 -6.27 -4.62 0.04
CA ASN A 43 -5.54 -5.23 1.14
C ASN A 43 -6.36 -5.08 2.43
N VAL A 44 -6.12 -5.99 3.38
CA VAL A 44 -6.70 -5.92 4.72
C VAL A 44 -5.55 -5.86 5.71
N GLU A 45 -5.69 -5.02 6.73
CA GLU A 45 -4.67 -4.81 7.75
C GLU A 45 -5.30 -5.05 9.13
N THR A 46 -4.59 -5.73 10.03
CA THR A 46 -4.98 -5.80 11.43
C THR A 46 -4.53 -4.53 12.16
N ARG A 47 -5.38 -4.01 13.04
CA ARG A 47 -5.12 -2.80 13.81
C ARG A 47 -5.18 -3.08 15.32
N PRO A 48 -4.26 -2.52 16.13
CA PRO A 48 -3.11 -1.68 15.76
C PRO A 48 -2.03 -2.42 14.95
N GLY A 49 -1.36 -1.73 14.03
CA GLY A 49 -0.40 -2.34 13.10
C GLY A 49 0.29 -1.33 12.17
N GLN A 50 1.35 -1.77 11.49
CA GLN A 50 2.14 -0.93 10.58
C GLN A 50 1.45 -0.72 9.23
N GLY A 51 0.60 -1.67 8.81
CA GLY A 51 -0.13 -1.62 7.54
C GLY A 51 0.73 -1.82 6.31
N TYR A 52 0.16 -1.54 5.14
CA TYR A 52 0.79 -1.81 3.84
C TYR A 52 0.62 -0.60 2.87
N PRO A 53 1.73 0.00 2.39
CA PRO A 53 3.10 -0.18 2.84
C PRO A 53 3.26 0.21 4.31
N ARG A 54 4.34 -0.27 4.94
CA ARG A 54 4.59 -0.01 6.36
C ARG A 54 4.58 1.49 6.66
N THR A 55 3.83 1.83 7.71
CA THR A 55 3.64 3.18 8.23
C THR A 55 3.11 4.18 7.20
N TYR A 56 2.32 3.75 6.20
CA TYR A 56 1.77 4.65 5.17
C TYR A 56 1.01 5.85 5.76
N GLN A 57 0.42 5.72 6.95
CA GLN A 57 -0.29 6.80 7.65
C GLN A 57 0.64 7.89 8.23
N ASP A 58 1.95 7.66 8.30
CA ASP A 58 2.94 8.65 8.71
C ASP A 58 3.20 9.66 7.58
N GLN A 59 2.32 10.65 7.49
CA GLN A 59 2.45 11.70 6.48
C GLN A 59 3.56 12.69 6.79
N ASP A 60 4.23 12.61 7.94
CA ASP A 60 5.42 13.42 8.20
C ASP A 60 6.65 12.79 7.55
N LYS A 61 6.70 11.47 7.44
CA LYS A 61 7.63 10.73 6.57
C LYS A 61 7.22 10.84 5.09
N TRP A 62 6.01 10.41 4.72
CA TRP A 62 5.64 10.15 3.33
C TRP A 62 5.17 11.38 2.54
N LYS A 63 4.71 12.43 3.24
CA LYS A 63 4.26 13.70 2.63
C LYS A 63 3.16 13.54 1.56
N GLY A 64 2.30 12.53 1.68
CA GLY A 64 1.12 12.38 0.83
C GLY A 64 0.02 13.37 1.17
N GLY A 65 -0.93 13.53 0.25
CA GLY A 65 -2.11 14.37 0.43
C GLY A 65 -1.84 15.86 0.28
N TRP A 66 -2.67 16.65 0.97
CA TRP A 66 -2.75 18.10 0.87
C TRP A 66 -2.45 18.76 2.21
N GLU A 67 -1.97 20.00 2.16
CA GLU A 67 -1.84 20.92 3.30
C GLU A 67 -2.29 22.32 2.90
N LEU A 68 -2.53 23.19 3.88
CA LEU A 68 -2.83 24.60 3.64
C LEU A 68 -1.56 25.43 3.81
N ASP A 69 -1.29 26.33 2.85
CA ASP A 69 -0.23 27.31 2.99
C ASP A 69 -0.61 28.42 3.99
N SER A 70 0.34 29.31 4.31
CA SER A 70 0.11 30.44 5.21
C SER A 70 -0.98 31.42 4.76
N ARG A 71 -1.42 31.33 3.50
CA ARG A 71 -2.50 32.14 2.91
C ARG A 71 -3.82 31.36 2.81
N GLY A 72 -3.89 30.14 3.38
CA GLY A 72 -5.07 29.28 3.35
C GLY A 72 -5.32 28.59 2.00
N ARG A 73 -4.33 28.55 1.10
CA ARG A 73 -4.46 27.88 -0.19
C ARG A 73 -4.00 26.44 -0.09
N LEU A 74 -4.69 25.54 -0.80
CA LEU A 74 -4.36 24.12 -0.81
C LEU A 74 -3.10 23.85 -1.65
N THR A 75 -2.13 23.18 -1.05
CA THR A 75 -0.89 22.73 -1.71
C THR A 75 -0.62 21.25 -1.42
N LEU A 76 0.10 20.58 -2.31
CA LEU A 76 0.50 19.18 -2.08
C LEU A 76 1.61 19.15 -1.03
N LYS A 77 1.48 18.26 -0.03
CA LYS A 77 2.46 18.12 1.06
C LYS A 77 3.84 17.68 0.56
N ALA A 78 3.89 16.91 -0.53
CA ALA A 78 5.11 16.54 -1.24
C ALA A 78 5.74 17.69 -2.07
N GLY A 79 5.08 18.86 -2.12
CA GLY A 79 5.49 20.02 -2.90
C GLY A 79 4.75 20.22 -4.22
N GLY A 80 4.73 21.48 -4.65
CA GLY A 80 4.13 21.90 -5.92
C GLY A 80 4.96 21.53 -7.16
N ARG A 81 4.55 22.08 -8.31
CA ARG A 81 5.13 21.78 -9.64
C ARG A 81 6.65 21.96 -9.71
N LEU A 82 7.17 23.06 -9.15
CA LEU A 82 8.61 23.35 -9.18
C LEU A 82 9.43 22.31 -8.39
N ARG A 83 9.02 21.98 -7.17
CA ARG A 83 9.71 20.97 -6.35
C ARG A 83 9.72 19.60 -7.03
N LYS A 84 8.61 19.22 -7.66
CA LYS A 84 8.51 17.96 -8.41
C LYS A 84 9.36 17.92 -9.66
N LEU A 85 9.52 19.05 -10.35
CA LEU A 85 10.42 19.13 -11.49
C LEU A 85 11.88 18.96 -11.03
N LEU A 86 12.26 19.56 -9.91
CA LEU A 86 13.60 19.41 -9.33
C LEU A 86 13.90 17.99 -8.83
N SER A 87 12.88 17.26 -8.35
CA SER A 87 13.02 15.87 -7.89
C SER A 87 12.57 14.82 -8.93
N ILE A 88 12.40 15.20 -10.20
CA ILE A 88 11.84 14.29 -11.22
C ILE A 88 12.74 13.07 -11.47
N PHE A 89 14.06 13.27 -11.45
CA PHE A 89 15.04 12.22 -11.68
C PHE A 89 15.09 11.20 -10.53
N ALA A 90 14.98 11.69 -9.30
CA ALA A 90 14.96 10.86 -8.09
C ALA A 90 13.94 11.43 -7.10
N ASN A 91 12.87 10.69 -6.85
CA ASN A 91 11.87 11.06 -5.85
C ASN A 91 12.35 10.58 -4.47
N PRO A 92 12.76 11.49 -3.55
CA PRO A 92 13.32 11.10 -2.25
C PRO A 92 12.27 10.56 -1.27
N LEU A 93 10.98 10.71 -1.58
CA LEU A 93 9.85 10.31 -0.74
C LEU A 93 9.15 9.06 -1.29
N MET A 94 9.74 8.41 -2.30
CA MET A 94 9.16 7.21 -2.88
C MET A 94 9.35 6.02 -1.93
N PRO A 95 8.28 5.30 -1.55
CA PRO A 95 8.42 4.06 -0.81
C PRO A 95 9.26 3.05 -1.61
N SER A 96 10.20 2.41 -0.92
CA SER A 96 11.02 1.34 -1.47
C SER A 96 10.26 0.01 -1.47
N ILE A 97 10.76 -0.99 -2.19
CA ILE A 97 10.17 -2.33 -2.14
C ILE A 97 10.22 -2.93 -0.72
N GLN A 98 11.20 -2.53 0.10
CA GLN A 98 11.29 -2.95 1.49
C GLN A 98 10.22 -2.31 2.39
N ASP A 99 9.66 -1.16 2.01
CA ASP A 99 8.51 -0.59 2.75
C ASP A 99 7.22 -1.39 2.47
N TYR A 100 7.13 -2.05 1.30
CA TYR A 100 6.14 -3.08 1.00
C TYR A 100 6.66 -4.44 1.50
N TYR A 101 7.12 -5.29 0.58
CA TYR A 101 7.88 -6.51 0.82
C TYR A 101 8.56 -6.93 -0.49
N GLU A 102 9.67 -7.66 -0.40
CA GLU A 102 10.24 -8.31 -1.58
C GLU A 102 9.40 -9.53 -1.95
N PRO A 103 8.74 -9.58 -3.12
CA PRO A 103 7.91 -10.70 -3.50
C PRO A 103 8.75 -11.96 -3.70
N TRP A 104 8.23 -13.11 -3.29
CA TRP A 104 8.94 -14.39 -3.37
C TRP A 104 8.06 -15.50 -3.93
N THR A 105 8.72 -16.56 -4.36
CA THR A 105 8.12 -17.86 -4.70
C THR A 105 8.95 -18.96 -4.05
N TYR A 106 8.58 -20.23 -4.27
CA TYR A 106 9.32 -21.38 -3.74
C TYR A 106 9.81 -22.28 -4.87
N ASP A 107 10.93 -22.94 -4.61
CA ASP A 107 11.51 -23.95 -5.50
C ASP A 107 10.75 -25.28 -5.36
N TYR A 108 9.52 -25.31 -5.87
CA TYR A 108 8.62 -26.47 -5.75
C TYR A 108 9.15 -27.70 -6.52
N ASP A 109 9.86 -27.50 -7.63
CA ASP A 109 10.42 -28.58 -8.44
C ASP A 109 11.37 -29.47 -7.63
N ARG A 110 12.14 -28.87 -6.71
CA ARG A 110 13.05 -29.58 -5.80
C ARG A 110 12.37 -30.66 -4.97
N LEU A 111 11.06 -30.56 -4.70
CA LEU A 111 10.32 -31.60 -3.98
C LEU A 111 10.19 -32.90 -4.79
N PHE A 112 10.32 -32.82 -6.12
CA PHE A 112 10.16 -33.94 -7.05
C PHE A 112 11.49 -34.35 -7.70
N SER A 113 12.39 -33.39 -7.93
CA SER A 113 13.63 -33.58 -8.70
C SER A 113 14.89 -33.76 -7.84
N ALA A 114 14.81 -33.58 -6.51
CA ALA A 114 15.98 -33.70 -5.65
C ALA A 114 16.57 -35.13 -5.67
N PRO A 115 17.91 -35.26 -5.73
CA PRO A 115 18.56 -36.55 -5.58
C PRO A 115 18.36 -37.10 -4.16
N ALA A 116 18.50 -38.42 -4.00
CA ALA A 116 18.46 -39.05 -2.69
C ALA A 116 19.59 -38.51 -1.81
N THR A 117 19.22 -37.92 -0.67
CA THR A 117 20.12 -37.42 0.37
C THR A 117 19.65 -37.90 1.74
N GLU A 118 20.47 -37.75 2.77
CA GLU A 118 20.07 -38.06 4.16
C GLU A 118 18.95 -37.11 4.65
N ASP A 119 18.94 -35.87 4.17
CA ASP A 119 17.94 -34.88 4.52
C ASP A 119 16.73 -34.92 3.58
N THR A 120 15.55 -34.62 4.14
CA THR A 120 14.31 -34.44 3.37
C THR A 120 14.37 -33.15 2.55
N PRO A 121 14.07 -33.18 1.22
CA PRO A 121 14.06 -31.97 0.42
C PRO A 121 12.94 -31.01 0.85
N VAL A 122 13.24 -29.72 0.84
CA VAL A 122 12.28 -28.65 1.14
C VAL A 122 12.27 -27.61 0.03
N ALA A 123 11.10 -27.05 -0.26
CA ALA A 123 10.94 -25.96 -1.22
C ALA A 123 11.43 -24.66 -0.55
N ARG A 124 12.60 -24.18 -0.95
CA ARG A 124 13.22 -22.97 -0.37
C ARG A 124 12.68 -21.71 -1.06
N PRO A 125 12.50 -20.60 -0.31
CA PRO A 125 12.04 -19.35 -0.90
C PRO A 125 13.11 -18.71 -1.79
N ARG A 126 12.65 -18.14 -2.91
CA ARG A 126 13.45 -17.39 -3.88
C ARG A 126 12.78 -16.07 -4.18
N SER A 127 13.57 -15.02 -4.32
CA SER A 127 13.09 -13.70 -4.71
C SER A 127 12.53 -13.72 -6.13
N LEU A 128 11.34 -13.13 -6.33
CA LEU A 128 10.78 -12.89 -7.67
C LEU A 128 11.44 -11.70 -8.37
N ILE A 129 12.22 -10.89 -7.66
CA ILE A 129 12.97 -9.76 -8.23
C ILE A 129 14.35 -10.22 -8.71
N SER A 130 15.10 -10.92 -7.86
CA SER A 130 16.50 -11.28 -8.13
C SER A 130 16.70 -12.74 -8.56
N GLY A 131 15.70 -13.61 -8.37
CA GLY A 131 15.81 -15.06 -8.58
C GLY A 131 16.67 -15.80 -7.56
N LYS A 132 17.31 -15.07 -6.63
CA LYS A 132 18.25 -15.63 -5.65
C LYS A 132 17.50 -16.22 -4.45
N PRO A 133 18.10 -17.21 -3.76
CA PRO A 133 17.62 -17.66 -2.46
C PRO A 133 17.53 -16.49 -1.48
N MET A 134 16.48 -16.48 -0.66
CA MET A 134 16.26 -15.41 0.32
C MET A 134 15.77 -15.95 1.66
N LYS A 135 15.80 -15.12 2.69
CA LYS A 135 15.08 -15.35 3.95
C LYS A 135 13.91 -14.37 4.00
N ILE A 136 12.69 -14.89 4.16
CA ILE A 136 11.50 -14.05 4.29
C ILE A 136 11.54 -13.36 5.66
N SER A 137 11.45 -12.03 5.67
CA SER A 137 11.50 -11.20 6.87
C SER A 137 10.32 -10.23 7.02
N TRP A 138 9.50 -10.08 5.96
CA TRP A 138 8.31 -9.25 5.95
C TRP A 138 7.36 -9.65 4.80
N SER A 139 6.09 -9.22 4.86
CA SER A 139 5.08 -9.46 3.82
C SER A 139 3.99 -8.37 3.82
N ALA A 140 3.03 -8.44 2.90
CA ALA A 140 1.89 -7.52 2.85
C ALA A 140 0.92 -7.61 4.05
N ASN A 141 1.02 -8.67 4.85
CA ASN A 141 0.14 -8.95 5.98
C ASN A 141 0.93 -9.64 7.11
N TRP A 142 2.08 -9.08 7.46
CA TRP A 142 3.04 -9.71 8.39
C TRP A 142 2.60 -9.62 9.85
N ASP A 143 1.85 -8.56 10.18
CA ASP A 143 1.33 -8.23 11.51
C ASP A 143 -0.15 -8.61 11.69
N ASP A 144 -0.62 -9.59 10.91
CA ASP A 144 -1.95 -10.19 11.04
C ASP A 144 -2.20 -10.71 12.45
N ASP A 145 -3.45 -10.61 12.92
CA ASP A 145 -3.87 -11.01 14.27
C ASP A 145 -2.92 -10.60 15.42
N LEU A 146 -2.44 -9.36 15.38
CA LEU A 146 -1.53 -8.75 16.38
C LEU A 146 -0.13 -9.39 16.43
N ALA A 147 0.31 -10.05 15.36
CA ALA A 147 1.66 -10.60 15.28
C ALA A 147 2.72 -9.48 15.24
N GLY A 148 3.63 -9.49 16.21
CA GLY A 148 4.75 -8.55 16.27
C GLY A 148 4.49 -7.32 17.16
N ASP A 149 5.30 -6.28 17.00
CA ASP A 149 5.25 -5.07 17.82
C ASP A 149 4.39 -3.98 17.14
N PRO A 150 3.28 -3.53 17.75
CA PRO A 150 2.44 -2.45 17.23
C PRO A 150 2.97 -1.05 17.52
N SER A 151 4.03 -0.89 18.33
CA SER A 151 4.61 0.42 18.68
C SER A 151 4.98 1.33 17.48
N PRO A 152 5.30 0.80 16.29
CA PRO A 152 5.54 1.64 15.11
C PRO A 152 4.27 2.17 14.43
N ASP A 153 3.05 1.77 14.85
CA ASP A 153 1.78 2.26 14.30
C ASP A 153 1.66 3.80 14.50
N PRO A 154 1.58 4.59 13.41
CA PRO A 154 1.47 6.05 13.50
C PRO A 154 0.20 6.55 14.21
N VAL A 155 -0.88 5.77 14.21
CA VAL A 155 -2.13 6.08 14.91
C VAL A 155 -1.95 5.83 16.40
N LEU A 156 -1.35 4.70 16.77
CA LEU A 156 -1.12 4.34 18.18
C LEU A 156 -0.29 5.40 18.91
N ARG A 157 0.76 5.94 18.25
CA ARG A 157 1.59 7.02 18.80
C ARG A 157 0.80 8.27 19.20
N LYS A 158 -0.34 8.54 18.55
CA LYS A 158 -1.22 9.69 18.84
C LYS A 158 -2.23 9.42 19.94
N VAL A 159 -2.49 8.14 20.23
CA VAL A 159 -3.51 7.66 21.16
C VAL A 159 -2.86 6.99 22.40
N SER A 160 -1.53 7.08 22.52
CA SER A 160 -0.66 6.32 23.43
C SER A 160 -1.03 6.37 24.92
N ASP A 161 -1.79 7.38 25.37
CA ASP A 161 -2.21 7.46 26.78
C ASP A 161 -3.50 6.69 27.07
N GLN A 162 -4.30 6.37 26.05
CA GLN A 162 -5.60 5.70 26.17
C GLN A 162 -5.52 4.20 25.87
N VAL A 163 -4.59 3.80 24.99
CA VAL A 163 -4.37 2.40 24.63
C VAL A 163 -3.23 1.83 25.46
N LYS A 164 -3.55 0.86 26.30
CA LYS A 164 -2.54 0.09 27.04
C LYS A 164 -2.25 -1.22 26.32
N LEU A 165 -0.97 -1.50 26.10
CA LEU A 165 -0.50 -2.79 25.58
C LEU A 165 -0.37 -3.80 26.73
N GLU A 166 -1.47 -3.98 27.46
CA GLU A 166 -1.64 -4.98 28.53
C GLU A 166 -2.45 -6.16 27.96
N PHE A 167 -2.12 -7.39 28.35
CA PHE A 167 -2.75 -8.60 27.81
C PHE A 167 -4.28 -8.60 28.00
N GLU A 168 -4.76 -8.17 29.16
CA GLU A 168 -6.18 -8.13 29.53
C GLU A 168 -6.96 -7.05 28.76
N ARG A 169 -6.26 -6.12 28.11
CA ARG A 169 -6.83 -5.02 27.32
C ARG A 169 -6.50 -5.16 25.84
N ALA A 170 -6.06 -6.34 25.41
CA ALA A 170 -5.82 -6.62 24.01
C ALA A 170 -7.10 -6.39 23.20
N PHE A 171 -6.96 -5.64 22.10
CA PHE A 171 -8.01 -5.45 21.13
C PHE A 171 -7.40 -5.53 19.74
N MET A 172 -8.22 -5.94 18.79
CA MET A 172 -7.89 -5.80 17.38
C MET A 172 -9.15 -5.60 16.55
N PHE A 173 -8.97 -5.02 15.38
CA PHE A 173 -9.98 -5.02 14.32
C PHE A 173 -9.30 -5.06 12.96
N TYR A 174 -10.08 -5.40 11.94
CA TYR A 174 -9.60 -5.49 10.57
C TYR A 174 -9.98 -4.23 9.78
N LEU A 175 -9.03 -3.74 9.00
CA LEU A 175 -9.18 -2.57 8.14
C LEU A 175 -8.97 -2.98 6.67
N PRO A 176 -10.01 -3.44 5.96
CA PRO A 176 -9.97 -3.59 4.51
C PRO A 176 -9.90 -2.20 3.85
N ARG A 177 -9.02 -2.02 2.87
CA ARG A 177 -8.85 -0.76 2.14
C ARG A 177 -8.63 -0.99 0.64
N ILE A 178 -9.02 0.04 -0.11
CA ILE A 178 -8.82 0.17 -1.56
C ILE A 178 -8.50 1.63 -1.90
N CYS A 179 -8.38 1.98 -3.18
CA CYS A 179 -8.35 3.37 -3.59
C CYS A 179 -9.65 4.09 -3.20
N GLU A 180 -9.53 5.23 -2.52
CA GLU A 180 -10.68 6.04 -2.08
C GLU A 180 -11.38 6.80 -3.21
N HIS A 181 -10.83 6.78 -4.44
CA HIS A 181 -11.35 7.51 -5.60
C HIS A 181 -11.80 8.94 -5.25
N CYS A 182 -10.93 9.68 -4.55
CA CYS A 182 -11.24 10.95 -3.91
C CYS A 182 -11.91 11.96 -4.86
N LEU A 183 -12.69 12.90 -4.29
CA LEU A 183 -13.19 14.07 -5.02
C LEU A 183 -12.07 15.04 -5.38
N ASN A 184 -11.08 15.19 -4.48
CA ASN A 184 -9.87 15.99 -4.69
C ASN A 184 -8.61 15.11 -4.63
N PRO A 185 -8.36 14.27 -5.65
CA PRO A 185 -7.30 13.26 -5.62
C PRO A 185 -5.90 13.88 -5.71
N ALA A 186 -5.13 13.77 -4.63
CA ALA A 186 -3.75 14.25 -4.58
C ALA A 186 -2.84 13.54 -5.60
N CYS A 187 -3.12 12.28 -5.93
CA CYS A 187 -2.40 11.52 -6.95
C CYS A 187 -2.55 12.13 -8.36
N VAL A 188 -3.77 12.58 -8.72
CA VAL A 188 -4.05 13.28 -10.00
C VAL A 188 -3.29 14.59 -10.06
N ALA A 189 -3.40 15.42 -9.02
CA ALA A 189 -2.66 16.67 -8.92
C ALA A 189 -1.14 16.46 -8.88
N SER A 190 -0.69 15.25 -8.50
CA SER A 190 0.72 14.93 -8.39
C SER A 190 1.38 14.43 -9.67
N CYS A 191 0.60 13.97 -10.64
CA CYS A 191 1.11 13.36 -11.87
C CYS A 191 1.63 14.43 -12.86
N PRO A 192 2.95 14.48 -13.16
CA PRO A 192 3.50 15.51 -14.05
C PRO A 192 3.01 15.41 -15.50
N SER A 193 2.71 14.19 -15.98
CA SER A 193 2.20 13.97 -17.35
C SER A 193 0.69 14.20 -17.49
N GLY A 194 -0.03 14.40 -16.38
CA GLY A 194 -1.49 14.45 -16.39
C GLY A 194 -2.15 13.15 -16.89
N ALA A 195 -1.49 12.01 -16.70
CA ALA A 195 -2.00 10.69 -17.10
C ALA A 195 -3.04 10.14 -16.12
N MET A 196 -3.14 10.70 -14.92
CA MET A 196 -4.18 10.35 -13.97
C MET A 196 -5.37 11.28 -14.13
N TYR A 197 -6.58 10.75 -14.05
CA TYR A 197 -7.81 11.52 -14.22
C TYR A 197 -8.96 10.89 -13.43
N LYS A 198 -10.01 11.67 -13.18
CA LYS A 198 -11.26 11.22 -12.58
C LYS A 198 -12.33 11.22 -13.67
N ARG A 199 -12.99 10.09 -13.88
CA ARG A 199 -14.08 9.94 -14.85
C ARG A 199 -15.28 10.78 -14.42
N SER A 200 -15.92 11.43 -15.38
CA SER A 200 -17.03 12.36 -15.13
C SER A 200 -18.35 11.67 -14.82
N GLU A 201 -18.53 10.47 -15.36
CA GLU A 201 -19.78 9.72 -15.35
C GLU A 201 -19.99 8.91 -14.06
N ASP A 202 -18.90 8.46 -13.43
CA ASP A 202 -18.95 7.58 -12.25
C ASP A 202 -17.91 7.91 -11.16
N GLY A 203 -17.09 8.94 -11.38
CA GLY A 203 -16.12 9.40 -10.40
C GLY A 203 -14.93 8.47 -10.19
N ILE A 204 -14.75 7.41 -10.98
CA ILE A 204 -13.62 6.50 -10.82
C ILE A 204 -12.32 7.22 -11.23
N VAL A 205 -11.33 7.20 -10.35
CA VAL A 205 -9.97 7.72 -10.60
C VAL A 205 -9.13 6.63 -11.25
N LEU A 206 -8.55 6.92 -12.42
CA LEU A 206 -7.77 5.97 -13.21
C LEU A 206 -6.39 6.53 -13.55
N VAL A 207 -5.50 5.62 -13.95
CA VAL A 207 -4.21 5.92 -14.58
C VAL A 207 -4.30 5.47 -16.03
N ASP A 208 -4.21 6.42 -16.96
CA ASP A 208 -4.04 6.14 -18.39
C ASP A 208 -2.68 5.46 -18.62
N GLN A 209 -2.69 4.20 -19.03
CA GLN A 209 -1.47 3.41 -19.21
C GLN A 209 -0.65 3.86 -20.44
N ASP A 210 -1.29 4.41 -21.47
CA ASP A 210 -0.62 4.87 -22.70
C ASP A 210 0.04 6.24 -22.49
N ARG A 211 -0.58 7.08 -21.66
CA ARG A 211 -0.05 8.42 -21.32
C ARG A 211 0.88 8.41 -20.12
N CYS A 212 0.89 7.35 -19.32
CA CYS A 212 1.78 7.21 -18.18
C CYS A 212 3.24 7.19 -18.65
N ARG A 213 4.09 8.00 -18.01
CA ARG A 213 5.53 8.07 -18.30
C ARG A 213 6.41 7.56 -17.16
N GLY A 214 5.81 6.88 -16.17
CA GLY A 214 6.56 6.30 -15.06
C GLY A 214 7.24 7.33 -14.15
N TRP A 215 6.71 8.56 -14.05
CA TRP A 215 7.30 9.62 -13.21
C TRP A 215 7.24 9.35 -11.70
N ARG A 216 6.47 8.34 -11.26
CA ARG A 216 6.41 7.85 -9.87
C ARG A 216 5.93 8.86 -8.80
N MET A 217 5.66 10.12 -9.17
CA MET A 217 5.26 11.17 -8.23
C MET A 217 3.85 10.99 -7.67
N CYS A 218 2.98 10.27 -8.38
CA CYS A 218 1.64 9.94 -7.92
C CYS A 218 1.63 9.01 -6.71
N VAL A 219 2.63 8.12 -6.59
CA VAL A 219 2.78 7.19 -5.46
C VAL A 219 2.94 7.98 -4.16
N THR A 220 3.92 8.90 -4.12
CA THR A 220 4.11 9.81 -2.98
C THR A 220 2.92 10.75 -2.78
N GLY A 221 2.26 11.16 -3.86
CA GLY A 221 1.11 12.06 -3.78
C GLY A 221 -0.10 11.45 -3.04
N CYS A 222 -0.27 10.13 -3.11
CA CYS A 222 -1.34 9.41 -2.42
C CYS A 222 -1.04 9.33 -0.92
N PRO A 223 -1.94 9.79 -0.03
CA PRO A 223 -1.77 9.60 1.42
C PRO A 223 -2.26 8.23 1.92
N TYR A 224 -2.61 7.30 1.02
CA TYR A 224 -3.19 5.99 1.30
C TYR A 224 -2.34 4.86 0.74
#